data_AF-A0A7S2D5K0-F1
#
_entry.id   AF-A0A7S2D5K0-F1
#
_cell.length_a   1.000
_cell.length_b   1.000
_cell.length_c   1.000
_cell.angle_alpha   90.00
_cell.angle_beta   90.00
_cell.angle_gamma   90.00
#
_symmetry.space_group_name_H-M   'P 1'
#
loop_
_entity.id
_entity.type
_entity.pdbx_description
1 polymer ?
#
loop_
_entity_poly.entity_id
_entity_poly.type
_entity_poly.pdbx_seq_one_letter_code
_entity_poly.pdbx_strand_id
1 'polypeptide(L)'
;MPSFLDKLSKFKKKPEKGKQPAKGSSGRQAHGGKRTTADDRLRLVFEKAGAQHMGQFLAGHAQQQRDAMNHNHPAGTPRHAVALLILVREGVPFAKHWERWIAAGRKCGLDVTVFIHAHQPQKVRQAGGWVADRTMDVSFNTKWGSLDLVKAELALLDRALTHRHVWFEKFLFASESCIPVVTPEVALNALFPPIALQQEAHLCGGHSWMRAQNFPNNGYSKQQQFDEMSVAVPRDCIWKADQWVVLTRPHAAAILSFPRRVGMRAVE
;
A
#
# COMPACT_ATOMS: atom_id res chain seq x y z
N MET A 1 25.78 2.94 10.94
CA MET A 1 25.14 3.47 9.70
C MET A 1 23.72 3.89 10.07
N PRO A 2 23.30 5.15 9.82
CA PRO A 2 21.97 5.63 10.24
C PRO A 2 20.84 4.96 9.45
N SER A 3 19.68 4.76 10.10
CA SER A 3 18.49 4.16 9.49
C SER A 3 17.88 5.06 8.41
N PHE A 4 17.00 4.53 7.56
CA PHE A 4 16.30 5.34 6.55
C PHE A 4 15.40 6.40 7.19
N LEU A 5 14.82 6.11 8.36
CA LEU A 5 14.08 7.10 9.14
C LEU A 5 14.99 8.21 9.69
N ASP A 6 16.25 7.91 10.03
CA ASP A 6 17.25 8.91 10.41
C ASP A 6 17.73 9.76 9.23
N LYS A 7 17.65 9.23 8.01
CA LYS A 7 17.91 10.00 6.79
C LYS A 7 16.71 10.87 6.41
N LEU A 8 15.49 10.38 6.65
CA LEU A 8 14.26 11.12 6.41
C LEU A 8 13.97 12.21 7.46
N SER A 9 14.38 12.03 8.71
CA SER A 9 14.19 13.04 9.77
C SER A 9 15.02 14.30 9.57
N LYS A 10 16.05 14.24 8.71
CA LYS A 10 16.85 15.39 8.26
C LYS A 10 16.13 16.27 7.24
N PHE A 11 14.98 15.85 6.70
CA PHE A 11 14.15 16.63 5.77
C PHE A 11 13.23 17.65 6.47
N LYS A 12 13.65 18.22 7.61
CA LYS A 12 12.94 19.38 8.17
C LYS A 12 13.03 20.54 7.17
N LYS A 13 11.86 21.06 6.76
CA LYS A 13 11.69 22.25 5.90
C LYS A 13 12.75 23.30 6.22
N LYS A 14 13.61 23.62 5.26
CA LYS A 14 14.39 24.86 5.30
C LYS A 14 13.41 26.04 5.34
N PRO A 15 13.60 27.03 6.21
CA PRO A 15 12.86 28.29 6.10
C PRO A 15 13.20 28.94 4.75
N GLU A 16 12.18 29.40 4.04
CA GLU A 16 12.31 30.10 2.77
C GLU A 16 13.26 31.30 2.93
N LYS A 17 14.40 31.27 2.25
CA LYS A 17 15.26 32.44 2.06
C LYS A 17 15.08 32.95 0.63
N GLY A 18 14.85 34.26 0.55
CA GLY A 18 14.52 35.00 -0.66
C GLY A 18 15.50 34.84 -1.82
N LYS A 19 14.94 34.96 -3.02
CA LYS A 19 15.60 34.86 -4.32
C LYS A 19 16.67 35.94 -4.51
N GLN A 20 17.85 35.54 -5.00
CA GLN A 20 18.73 36.39 -5.79
C GLN A 20 19.18 35.64 -7.06
N PRO A 21 19.43 36.34 -8.19
CA PRO A 21 19.61 35.73 -9.50
C PRO A 21 21.02 35.20 -9.74
N ALA A 22 21.11 34.14 -10.55
CA ALA A 22 22.33 33.43 -10.92
C ALA A 22 23.14 34.13 -12.01
N LYS A 23 24.47 34.15 -11.87
CA LYS A 23 25.44 34.34 -12.96
C LYS A 23 26.07 32.98 -13.29
N GLY A 24 26.19 32.68 -14.58
CA GLY A 24 26.69 31.41 -15.09
C GLY A 24 28.22 31.30 -15.16
N SER A 25 28.70 30.08 -15.41
CA SER A 25 29.86 29.80 -16.27
C SER A 25 29.90 28.31 -16.63
N SER A 26 30.46 28.08 -17.81
CA SER A 26 30.59 26.84 -18.57
C SER A 26 31.85 26.03 -18.17
N GLY A 27 31.87 24.75 -18.52
CA GLY A 27 33.10 23.93 -18.52
C GLY A 27 32.86 22.43 -18.53
N ARG A 28 32.80 21.82 -19.72
CA ARG A 28 32.84 20.37 -19.95
C ARG A 28 34.30 19.90 -20.00
N GLN A 29 34.60 18.77 -19.38
CA GLN A 29 35.54 17.78 -19.92
C GLN A 29 35.14 16.37 -19.44
N ALA A 30 35.14 15.43 -20.40
CA ALA A 30 34.76 14.05 -20.22
C ALA A 30 36.01 13.16 -20.11
N HIS A 31 36.04 12.26 -19.13
CA HIS A 31 36.89 11.08 -19.18
C HIS A 31 36.07 9.82 -18.90
N GLY A 32 36.19 8.88 -19.84
CA GLY A 32 35.50 7.61 -19.85
C GLY A 32 36.14 6.61 -18.90
N GLY A 33 35.29 6.02 -18.07
CA GLY A 33 35.51 4.78 -17.35
C GLY A 33 34.12 4.26 -17.01
N LYS A 34 33.73 3.10 -17.55
CA LYS A 34 32.45 2.45 -17.22
C LYS A 34 32.50 1.97 -15.76
N ARG A 35 32.34 2.90 -14.81
CA ARG A 35 31.92 2.59 -13.45
C ARG A 35 30.43 2.34 -13.52
N THR A 36 30.00 1.13 -13.21
CA THR A 36 28.62 0.86 -12.81
C THR A 36 28.28 1.86 -11.70
N THR A 37 27.39 2.77 -11.99
CA THR A 37 26.97 3.82 -11.05
C THR A 37 26.11 3.20 -9.95
N ALA A 38 25.89 3.91 -8.85
CA ALA A 38 24.95 3.46 -7.81
C ALA A 38 23.54 3.23 -8.40
N ASP A 39 23.18 3.98 -9.45
CA ASP A 39 21.95 3.81 -10.23
C ASP A 39 21.91 2.46 -10.94
N ASP A 40 23.00 2.04 -11.59
CA ASP A 40 23.06 0.73 -12.24
C ASP A 40 22.89 -0.42 -11.24
N ARG A 41 23.41 -0.26 -10.01
CA ARG A 41 23.24 -1.26 -8.94
C ARG A 41 21.81 -1.30 -8.41
N LEU A 42 21.17 -0.16 -8.18
CA LEU A 42 19.77 -0.10 -7.74
C LEU A 42 18.83 -0.66 -8.80
N ARG A 43 19.04 -0.29 -10.08
CA ARG A 43 18.27 -0.81 -11.20
C ARG A 43 18.41 -2.32 -11.33
N LEU A 44 19.63 -2.86 -11.23
CA LEU A 44 19.87 -4.31 -11.24
C LEU A 44 19.20 -5.00 -10.05
N VAL A 45 19.13 -4.35 -8.88
CA VAL A 45 18.40 -4.86 -7.71
C VAL A 45 16.90 -4.86 -7.96
N PHE A 46 16.31 -3.80 -8.53
CA PHE A 46 14.89 -3.75 -8.88
C PHE A 46 14.51 -4.76 -9.96
N GLU A 47 15.33 -4.91 -11.00
CA GLU A 47 15.09 -5.85 -12.11
C GLU A 47 15.28 -7.31 -11.66
N LYS A 48 16.34 -7.63 -10.91
CA LYS A 48 16.58 -9.01 -10.40
C LYS A 48 15.62 -9.40 -9.29
N ALA A 49 15.30 -8.50 -8.36
CA ALA A 49 14.33 -8.77 -7.29
C ALA A 49 12.90 -8.87 -7.84
N GLY A 50 12.58 -8.18 -8.93
CA GLY A 50 11.30 -8.29 -9.64
C GLY A 50 11.13 -9.60 -10.40
N ALA A 51 12.15 -10.05 -11.13
CA ALA A 51 12.01 -11.21 -12.03
C ALA A 51 12.20 -12.57 -11.34
N GLN A 52 13.26 -12.76 -10.54
CA GLN A 52 13.57 -14.09 -9.98
C GLN A 52 12.69 -14.46 -8.79
N HIS A 53 12.31 -13.48 -7.96
CA HIS A 53 11.51 -13.75 -6.76
C HIS A 53 10.01 -13.77 -7.03
N MET A 54 9.50 -13.08 -8.06
CA MET A 54 8.08 -13.17 -8.41
C MET A 54 7.74 -14.57 -8.95
N GLY A 55 8.62 -15.19 -9.75
CA GLY A 55 8.42 -16.58 -10.21
C GLY A 55 8.39 -17.61 -9.08
N GLN A 56 9.32 -17.54 -8.13
CA GLN A 56 9.37 -18.47 -6.98
C GLN A 56 8.27 -18.19 -5.94
N PHE A 57 7.92 -16.92 -5.73
CA PHE A 57 6.83 -16.50 -4.83
C PHE A 57 5.45 -16.90 -5.38
N LEU A 58 5.22 -16.74 -6.69
CA LEU A 58 3.99 -17.19 -7.35
C LEU A 58 3.86 -18.72 -7.34
N ALA A 59 4.96 -19.46 -7.54
CA ALA A 59 4.95 -20.92 -7.49
C ALA A 59 4.68 -21.49 -6.09
N GLY A 60 5.29 -20.91 -5.04
CA GLY A 60 5.03 -21.30 -3.65
C GLY A 60 3.62 -20.93 -3.16
N HIS A 61 3.05 -19.83 -3.66
CA HIS A 61 1.69 -19.40 -3.31
C HIS A 61 0.59 -20.11 -4.08
N ALA A 62 0.83 -20.57 -5.30
CA ALA A 62 -0.13 -21.41 -6.03
C ALA A 62 -0.38 -22.73 -5.29
N GLN A 63 0.63 -23.29 -4.60
CA GLN A 63 0.49 -24.48 -3.77
C GLN A 63 -0.27 -24.18 -2.47
N GLN A 64 0.06 -23.09 -1.77
CA GLN A 64 -0.65 -22.68 -0.55
C GLN A 64 -2.12 -22.26 -0.79
N GLN A 65 -2.43 -21.69 -1.96
CA GLN A 65 -3.81 -21.42 -2.38
C GLN A 65 -4.61 -22.71 -2.57
N ARG A 66 -4.00 -23.78 -3.10
CA ARG A 66 -4.66 -25.10 -3.24
C ARG A 66 -4.91 -25.77 -1.88
N ASP A 67 -3.95 -25.68 -0.97
CA ASP A 67 -4.06 -26.31 0.34
C ASP A 67 -5.07 -25.58 1.26
N ALA A 68 -5.17 -24.24 1.16
CA ALA A 68 -6.15 -23.45 1.91
C ALA A 68 -7.59 -23.61 1.39
N MET A 69 -7.78 -23.93 0.11
CA MET A 69 -9.10 -24.23 -0.46
C MET A 69 -9.65 -25.61 -0.04
N ASN A 70 -8.82 -26.47 0.57
CA ASN A 70 -9.15 -27.87 0.86
C ASN A 70 -9.56 -28.16 2.32
N HIS A 71 -9.71 -27.15 3.17
CA HIS A 71 -10.16 -27.35 4.55
C HIS A 71 -11.54 -26.76 4.81
N ASN A 72 -12.52 -27.66 4.77
CA ASN A 72 -13.86 -27.62 5.37
C ASN A 72 -14.70 -26.38 5.07
N HIS A 73 -15.45 -26.35 3.96
CA HIS A 73 -16.72 -25.62 3.86
C HIS A 73 -17.71 -26.40 2.95
N PRO A 74 -19.01 -26.48 3.31
CA PRO A 74 -20.00 -27.20 2.52
C PRO A 74 -20.27 -26.50 1.17
N ALA A 75 -20.69 -27.27 0.17
CA ALA A 75 -20.91 -26.83 -1.21
C ALA A 75 -21.79 -25.56 -1.29
N GLY A 76 -21.19 -24.46 -1.74
CA GLY A 76 -21.78 -23.13 -1.87
C GLY A 76 -20.74 -22.21 -2.51
N THR A 77 -21.20 -21.12 -3.14
CA THR A 77 -20.41 -20.14 -3.92
C THR A 77 -18.99 -19.87 -3.38
N PRO A 78 -17.97 -19.71 -4.24
CA PRO A 78 -16.61 -19.36 -3.82
C PRO A 78 -16.63 -18.14 -2.91
N ARG A 79 -16.04 -18.27 -1.72
CA ARG A 79 -15.93 -17.15 -0.77
C ARG A 79 -14.57 -16.48 -0.94
N HIS A 80 -14.59 -15.18 -1.18
CA HIS A 80 -13.41 -14.35 -1.33
C HIS A 80 -13.19 -13.53 -0.07
N ALA A 81 -11.98 -13.60 0.48
CA ALA A 81 -11.63 -12.89 1.71
C ALA A 81 -10.83 -11.61 1.42
N VAL A 82 -11.29 -10.49 1.98
CA VAL A 82 -10.73 -9.16 1.77
C VAL A 82 -10.47 -8.46 3.10
N ALA A 83 -9.31 -7.81 3.22
CA ALA A 83 -9.01 -6.91 4.33
C ALA A 83 -9.33 -5.46 3.95
N LEU A 84 -10.15 -4.78 4.75
CA LEU A 84 -10.40 -3.35 4.66
C LEU A 84 -9.58 -2.63 5.75
N LEU A 85 -8.67 -1.77 5.32
CA LEU A 85 -7.68 -1.10 6.15
C LEU A 85 -8.05 0.39 6.26
N ILE A 86 -8.54 0.82 7.43
CA ILE A 86 -9.11 2.15 7.63
C ILE A 86 -8.22 3.01 8.53
N LEU A 87 -7.84 4.19 8.05
CA LEU A 87 -7.26 5.25 8.87
C LEU A 87 -8.37 6.16 9.42
N VAL A 88 -8.37 6.36 10.74
CA VAL A 88 -9.31 7.27 11.41
C VAL A 88 -8.56 8.22 12.35
N ARG A 89 -9.15 9.38 12.60
CA ARG A 89 -8.67 10.29 13.64
C ARG A 89 -9.29 9.94 14.99
N GLU A 90 -10.62 9.95 15.05
CA GLU A 90 -11.38 9.72 16.29
C GLU A 90 -12.56 8.74 16.11
N GLY A 91 -12.86 8.30 14.89
CA GLY A 91 -13.93 7.33 14.63
C GLY A 91 -14.27 7.21 13.14
N VAL A 92 -15.31 6.43 12.82
CA VAL A 92 -15.85 6.30 11.46
C VAL A 92 -17.27 6.86 11.44
N PRO A 93 -17.51 8.10 10.96
CA PRO A 93 -18.84 8.72 10.96
C PRO A 93 -19.92 7.86 10.30
N PHE A 94 -19.54 7.08 9.28
CA PHE A 94 -20.43 6.25 8.49
C PHE A 94 -20.30 4.74 8.79
N ALA A 95 -19.89 4.36 10.00
CA ALA A 95 -19.67 2.96 10.39
C ALA A 95 -20.87 2.05 10.04
N LYS A 96 -22.11 2.50 10.27
CA LYS A 96 -23.32 1.73 9.96
C LYS A 96 -23.46 1.37 8.47
N HIS A 97 -22.94 2.19 7.55
CA HIS A 97 -22.97 1.88 6.12
C HIS A 97 -22.00 0.74 5.81
N TRP A 98 -20.80 0.78 6.39
CA TRP A 98 -19.84 -0.32 6.29
C TRP A 98 -20.39 -1.60 6.92
N GLU A 99 -20.96 -1.54 8.12
CA GLU A 99 -21.57 -2.69 8.79
C GLU A 99 -22.61 -3.38 7.93
N ARG A 100 -23.56 -2.61 7.38
CA ARG A 100 -24.62 -3.13 6.51
C ARG A 100 -24.06 -3.74 5.23
N TRP A 101 -23.11 -3.04 4.60
CA TRP A 101 -22.49 -3.48 3.36
C TRP A 101 -21.69 -4.78 3.56
N ILE A 102 -20.91 -4.90 4.64
CA ILE A 102 -20.16 -6.11 4.99
C ILE A 102 -21.11 -7.27 5.30
N ALA A 103 -22.19 -7.01 6.04
CA ALA A 103 -23.19 -8.04 6.34
C ALA A 103 -23.88 -8.56 5.07
N ALA A 104 -24.14 -7.68 4.10
CA ALA A 104 -24.66 -8.07 2.79
C ALA A 104 -23.62 -8.83 1.97
N GLY A 105 -22.34 -8.43 2.00
CA GLY A 105 -21.24 -9.11 1.30
C GLY A 105 -21.10 -10.59 1.68
N ARG A 106 -21.28 -10.93 2.96
CA ARG A 106 -21.26 -12.33 3.40
C ARG A 106 -22.31 -13.20 2.71
N LYS A 107 -23.44 -12.63 2.29
CA LYS A 107 -24.51 -13.36 1.59
C LYS A 107 -24.16 -13.65 0.13
N CYS A 108 -23.29 -12.86 -0.50
CA CYS A 108 -22.86 -13.04 -1.88
C CYS A 108 -21.46 -13.67 -2.01
N GLY A 109 -20.83 -14.07 -0.90
CA GLY A 109 -19.51 -14.70 -0.89
C GLY A 109 -18.34 -13.73 -0.72
N LEU A 110 -18.59 -12.43 -0.48
CA LEU A 110 -17.55 -11.45 -0.17
C LEU A 110 -17.38 -11.34 1.36
N ASP A 111 -16.32 -11.96 1.90
CA ASP A 111 -15.99 -11.87 3.32
C ASP A 111 -15.00 -10.74 3.58
N VAL A 112 -15.40 -9.77 4.40
CA VAL A 112 -14.62 -8.55 4.62
C VAL A 112 -14.30 -8.40 6.11
N THR A 113 -13.01 -8.42 6.41
CA THR A 113 -12.50 -8.11 7.76
C THR A 113 -11.93 -6.71 7.77
N VAL A 114 -12.28 -5.94 8.80
CA VAL A 114 -11.89 -4.53 8.92
C VAL A 114 -10.83 -4.39 9.99
N PHE A 115 -9.76 -3.67 9.65
CA PHE A 115 -8.68 -3.27 10.55
C PHE A 115 -8.66 -1.75 10.60
N ILE A 116 -8.61 -1.18 11.80
CA ILE A 116 -8.66 0.27 11.99
C ILE A 116 -7.41 0.73 12.74
N HIS A 117 -6.74 1.75 12.20
CA HIS A 117 -5.74 2.52 12.91
C HIS A 117 -6.34 3.88 13.28
N ALA A 118 -6.23 4.25 14.56
CA ALA A 118 -6.73 5.51 15.06
C ALA A 118 -5.59 6.44 15.49
N HIS A 119 -5.65 7.72 15.08
CA HIS A 119 -4.79 8.78 15.63
C HIS A 119 -4.98 8.94 17.14
N GLN A 120 -6.23 8.81 17.61
CA GLN A 120 -6.62 8.91 19.02
C GLN A 120 -7.34 7.64 19.47
N PRO A 121 -6.62 6.52 19.66
CA PRO A 121 -7.25 5.22 19.96
C PRO A 121 -8.02 5.23 21.28
N GLN A 122 -7.61 6.06 22.25
CA GLN A 122 -8.31 6.17 23.53
C GLN A 122 -9.72 6.74 23.39
N LYS A 123 -9.91 7.75 22.54
CA LYS A 123 -11.24 8.30 22.27
C LYS A 123 -12.14 7.28 21.56
N VAL A 124 -11.57 6.56 20.58
CA VAL A 124 -12.28 5.49 19.88
C VAL A 124 -12.74 4.40 20.87
N ARG A 125 -11.85 3.95 21.76
CA ARG A 125 -12.17 2.93 22.77
C ARG A 125 -13.20 3.40 23.78
N GLN A 126 -13.12 4.66 24.23
CA GLN A 126 -14.11 5.26 25.13
C GLN A 126 -15.49 5.34 24.49
N ALA A 127 -15.57 5.64 23.19
CA ALA A 127 -16.83 5.63 22.45
C ALA A 127 -17.40 4.21 22.27
N GLY A 128 -16.53 3.19 22.24
CA GLY A 128 -16.91 1.78 22.16
C GLY A 128 -17.53 1.37 20.81
N GLY A 129 -18.12 0.18 20.78
CA GLY A 129 -18.85 -0.35 19.64
C GLY A 129 -17.99 -0.80 18.46
N TRP A 130 -18.62 -0.90 17.27
CA TRP A 130 -18.06 -1.58 16.11
C TRP A 130 -16.67 -1.09 15.69
N VAL A 131 -16.42 0.21 15.78
CA VAL A 131 -15.12 0.83 15.44
C VAL A 131 -14.06 0.47 16.48
N ALA A 132 -14.40 0.53 17.79
CA ALA A 132 -13.48 0.18 18.87
C ALA A 132 -13.02 -1.27 18.78
N ASP A 133 -13.94 -2.20 18.52
CA ASP A 133 -13.65 -3.65 18.40
C ASP A 133 -12.66 -3.99 17.27
N ARG A 134 -12.50 -3.09 16.30
CA ARG A 134 -11.64 -3.27 15.11
C ARG A 134 -10.40 -2.39 15.14
N THR A 135 -10.25 -1.56 16.17
CA THR A 135 -9.12 -0.65 16.30
C THR A 135 -7.93 -1.39 16.87
N MET A 136 -6.79 -1.27 16.18
CA MET A 136 -5.53 -1.83 16.63
C MET A 136 -4.99 -1.10 17.86
N ASP A 137 -4.17 -1.81 18.64
CA ASP A 137 -3.55 -1.21 19.82
C ASP A 137 -2.42 -0.23 19.51
N VAL A 138 -1.76 -0.43 18.37
CA VAL A 138 -0.70 0.45 17.89
C VAL A 138 -1.29 1.73 17.31
N SER A 139 -0.74 2.87 17.71
CA SER A 139 -1.11 4.18 17.19
C SER A 139 0.12 5.00 16.82
N PHE A 140 -0.05 5.90 15.85
CA PHE A 140 0.98 6.82 15.36
C PHE A 140 0.38 8.23 15.31
N ASN A 141 1.21 9.24 15.54
CA ASN A 141 0.82 10.66 15.47
C ASN A 141 0.68 11.12 14.02
N THR A 142 -0.32 10.57 13.33
CA THR A 142 -0.60 10.85 11.92
C THR A 142 -1.00 12.32 11.71
N LYS A 143 -0.19 13.04 10.93
CA LYS A 143 -0.52 14.39 10.43
C LYS A 143 -0.55 14.37 8.91
N TRP A 144 -1.30 15.29 8.32
CA TRP A 144 -1.34 15.43 6.87
C TRP A 144 0.08 15.61 6.29
N GLY A 145 0.42 14.79 5.29
CA GLY A 145 1.75 14.78 4.66
C GLY A 145 2.89 14.20 5.51
N SER A 146 2.60 13.61 6.68
CA SER A 146 3.63 12.99 7.52
C SER A 146 3.92 11.54 7.14
N LEU A 147 5.15 11.10 7.39
CA LEU A 147 5.55 9.69 7.26
C LEU A 147 4.82 8.77 8.24
N ASP A 148 4.26 9.31 9.33
CA ASP A 148 3.51 8.52 10.29
C ASP A 148 2.20 7.98 9.68
N LEU A 149 1.65 8.61 8.64
CA LEU A 149 0.56 8.02 7.84
C LEU A 149 1.00 6.73 7.16
N VAL A 150 2.17 6.74 6.52
CA VAL A 150 2.73 5.55 5.86
C VAL A 150 3.01 4.45 6.88
N LYS A 151 3.51 4.79 8.08
CA LYS A 151 3.71 3.81 9.15
C LYS A 151 2.40 3.18 9.62
N ALA A 152 1.33 3.98 9.76
CA ALA A 152 0.01 3.48 10.11
C ALA A 152 -0.55 2.51 9.06
N GLU A 153 -0.40 2.84 7.78
CA GLU A 153 -0.80 1.99 6.66
C GLU A 153 -0.02 0.67 6.60
N LEU A 154 1.31 0.74 6.83
CA LEU A 154 2.15 -0.46 6.89
C LEU A 154 1.79 -1.35 8.09
N ALA A 155 1.47 -0.76 9.25
CA ALA A 155 1.04 -1.53 10.41
C ALA A 155 -0.32 -2.20 10.19
N LEU A 156 -1.27 -1.52 9.53
CA LEU A 156 -2.54 -2.12 9.11
C LEU A 156 -2.32 -3.28 8.14
N LEU A 157 -1.46 -3.07 7.13
CA LEU A 157 -1.15 -4.07 6.12
C LEU A 157 -0.48 -5.30 6.75
N ASP A 158 0.48 -5.10 7.64
CA ASP A 158 1.17 -6.17 8.37
C ASP A 158 0.20 -6.97 9.25
N ARG A 159 -0.65 -6.28 10.02
CA ARG A 159 -1.66 -6.92 10.86
C ARG A 159 -2.63 -7.78 10.06
N ALA A 160 -3.06 -7.29 8.90
CA ALA A 160 -3.94 -8.05 8.01
C ALA A 160 -3.21 -9.22 7.35
N LEU A 161 -1.98 -9.02 6.86
CA LEU A 161 -1.23 -10.05 6.14
C LEU A 161 -0.87 -11.24 7.05
N THR A 162 -0.58 -10.95 8.32
CA THR A 162 -0.22 -11.91 9.37
C THR A 162 -1.42 -12.48 10.15
N HIS A 163 -2.65 -12.15 9.74
CA HIS A 163 -3.85 -12.60 10.42
C HIS A 163 -3.98 -14.13 10.35
N ARG A 164 -3.87 -14.80 11.51
CA ARG A 164 -3.72 -16.27 11.57
C ARG A 164 -4.95 -17.06 11.12
N HIS A 165 -6.13 -16.46 11.21
CA HIS A 165 -7.39 -17.16 10.99
C HIS A 165 -7.99 -16.95 9.60
N VAL A 166 -7.48 -15.98 8.83
CA VAL A 166 -8.07 -15.61 7.54
C VAL A 166 -6.98 -15.31 6.53
N TRP A 167 -7.06 -15.94 5.37
CA TRP A 167 -6.17 -15.68 4.25
C TRP A 167 -6.79 -14.64 3.31
N PHE A 168 -6.44 -13.36 3.50
CA PHE A 168 -6.94 -12.30 2.63
C PHE A 168 -6.25 -12.31 1.27
N GLU A 169 -7.05 -12.27 0.21
CA GLU A 169 -6.60 -12.21 -1.19
C GLU A 169 -6.31 -10.78 -1.63
N LYS A 170 -7.08 -9.81 -1.10
CA LYS A 170 -6.93 -8.38 -1.38
C LYS A 170 -6.99 -7.52 -0.12
N PHE A 171 -6.35 -6.35 -0.22
CA PHE A 171 -6.20 -5.36 0.84
C PHE A 171 -6.63 -3.99 0.31
N LEU A 172 -7.68 -3.42 0.88
CA LEU A 172 -8.32 -2.18 0.44
C LEU A 172 -8.01 -1.09 1.45
N PHE A 173 -7.44 0.02 1.00
CA PHE A 173 -7.16 1.17 1.86
C PHE A 173 -8.29 2.19 1.81
N ALA A 174 -8.68 2.71 2.97
CA ALA A 174 -9.72 3.71 3.13
C ALA A 174 -9.43 4.66 4.30
N SER A 175 -10.18 5.76 4.38
CA SER A 175 -10.22 6.64 5.55
C SER A 175 -11.60 6.70 6.18
N GLU A 176 -11.71 7.38 7.31
CA GLU A 176 -12.97 7.73 7.97
C GLU A 176 -14.01 8.42 7.06
N SER A 177 -13.57 9.10 5.99
CA SER A 177 -14.45 9.78 5.05
C SER A 177 -14.93 8.89 3.89
N CYS A 178 -14.42 7.66 3.77
CA CYS A 178 -14.80 6.74 2.70
C CYS A 178 -16.09 5.99 3.06
N ILE A 179 -16.94 5.76 2.05
CA ILE A 179 -18.13 4.93 2.12
C ILE A 179 -18.22 4.02 0.89
N PRO A 180 -18.83 2.83 1.01
CA PRO A 180 -19.12 2.01 -0.16
C PRO A 180 -20.21 2.69 -1.00
N VAL A 181 -19.97 2.83 -2.31
CA VAL A 181 -20.91 3.46 -3.26
C VAL A 181 -21.54 2.47 -4.24
N VAL A 182 -21.13 1.21 -4.19
CA VAL A 182 -21.68 0.11 -4.99
C VAL A 182 -22.11 -1.03 -4.06
N THR A 183 -22.96 -1.94 -4.55
CA THR A 183 -23.36 -3.11 -3.77
C THR A 183 -22.19 -4.09 -3.60
N PRO A 184 -22.24 -4.97 -2.59
CA PRO A 184 -21.20 -5.98 -2.40
C PRO A 184 -21.03 -6.93 -3.59
N GLU A 185 -22.11 -7.25 -4.30
CA GLU A 185 -22.07 -8.09 -5.51
C GLU A 185 -21.29 -7.41 -6.65
N VAL A 186 -21.54 -6.11 -6.86
CA VAL A 186 -20.80 -5.32 -7.84
C VAL A 186 -19.32 -5.24 -7.46
N ALA A 187 -19.02 -5.02 -6.18
CA ALA A 187 -17.64 -5.00 -5.69
C ALA A 187 -16.96 -6.36 -5.82
N LEU A 188 -17.66 -7.45 -5.50
CA LEU A 188 -17.16 -8.81 -5.65
C LEU A 188 -16.77 -9.10 -7.10
N ASN A 189 -17.67 -8.83 -8.05
CA ASN A 189 -17.40 -9.02 -9.48
C ASN A 189 -16.29 -8.13 -10.00
N ALA A 190 -16.16 -6.90 -9.46
CA ALA A 190 -15.08 -6.01 -9.86
C ALA A 190 -13.73 -6.53 -9.32
N LEU A 191 -13.65 -6.91 -8.05
CA LEU A 191 -12.42 -7.38 -7.41
C LEU A 191 -12.01 -8.77 -7.93
N PHE A 192 -12.98 -9.65 -8.10
CA PHE A 192 -12.80 -11.06 -8.45
C PHE A 192 -13.68 -11.40 -9.66
N PRO A 193 -13.36 -10.85 -10.86
CA PRO A 193 -14.15 -11.08 -12.05
C PRO A 193 -14.22 -12.59 -12.37
N PRO A 194 -15.42 -13.15 -12.63
CA PRO A 194 -15.57 -14.52 -13.12
C PRO A 194 -14.71 -14.77 -14.35
N ILE A 195 -14.15 -15.98 -14.47
CA ILE A 195 -13.24 -16.35 -15.57
C ILE A 195 -13.82 -16.01 -16.95
N ALA A 196 -15.12 -16.23 -17.16
CA ALA A 196 -15.82 -15.88 -18.40
C ALA A 196 -15.70 -14.37 -18.75
N LEU A 197 -15.78 -13.49 -17.75
CA LEU A 197 -15.66 -12.04 -17.92
C LEU A 197 -14.19 -11.56 -18.01
N GLN A 198 -13.24 -12.37 -17.55
CA GLN A 198 -11.81 -12.03 -17.65
C GLN A 198 -11.32 -12.02 -19.11
N GLN A 199 -11.85 -12.93 -19.92
CA GLN A 199 -11.45 -13.09 -21.32
C GLN A 199 -11.99 -11.99 -22.24
N GLU A 200 -13.21 -11.50 -21.98
CA GLU A 200 -13.87 -10.51 -22.84
C GLU A 200 -13.46 -9.06 -22.55
N ALA A 201 -13.13 -8.74 -21.30
CA ALA A 201 -12.93 -7.36 -20.86
C ALA A 201 -11.47 -7.03 -20.45
N HIS A 202 -10.52 -7.93 -20.71
CA HIS A 202 -9.14 -7.85 -20.19
C HIS A 202 -9.09 -7.61 -18.67
N LEU A 203 -10.13 -8.05 -17.95
CA LEU A 203 -10.23 -7.90 -16.51
C LEU A 203 -9.43 -9.01 -15.84
N CYS A 204 -8.31 -8.68 -15.25
CA CYS A 204 -7.48 -9.65 -14.55
C CYS A 204 -7.69 -9.52 -13.03
N GLY A 205 -8.38 -10.50 -12.43
CA GLY A 205 -8.62 -10.57 -10.99
C GLY A 205 -7.34 -10.63 -10.14
N GLY A 206 -6.19 -10.92 -10.76
CA GLY A 206 -4.86 -10.90 -10.15
C GLY A 206 -4.20 -9.52 -10.04
N HIS A 207 -4.90 -8.42 -10.33
CA HIS A 207 -4.32 -7.07 -10.27
C HIS A 207 -4.55 -6.33 -8.96
N SER A 208 -3.57 -5.49 -8.63
CA SER A 208 -3.71 -4.37 -7.70
C SER A 208 -4.17 -3.14 -8.45
N TRP A 209 -4.94 -2.29 -7.79
CA TRP A 209 -5.50 -1.08 -8.37
C TRP A 209 -4.93 0.13 -7.66
N MET A 210 -4.32 1.01 -8.43
CA MET A 210 -3.87 2.32 -7.98
C MET A 210 -3.89 3.26 -9.16
N ARG A 211 -4.25 4.51 -8.93
CA ARG A 211 -4.01 5.57 -9.91
C ARG A 211 -2.62 6.12 -9.66
N ALA A 212 -1.72 5.96 -10.63
CA ALA A 212 -0.35 6.42 -10.52
C ALA A 212 0.11 7.16 -11.77
N GLN A 213 1.02 8.10 -11.59
CA GLN A 213 1.67 8.86 -12.66
C GLN A 213 3.17 8.99 -12.38
N ASN A 214 3.97 8.91 -13.44
CA ASN A 214 5.44 9.04 -13.38
C ASN A 214 5.93 10.42 -13.82
N PHE A 215 5.04 11.41 -13.87
CA PHE A 215 5.38 12.80 -14.17
C PHE A 215 4.69 13.75 -13.18
N PRO A 216 5.29 14.90 -12.86
CA PRO A 216 4.68 15.89 -11.99
C PRO A 216 3.54 16.61 -12.70
N ASN A 217 2.42 16.80 -11.99
CA ASN A 217 1.24 17.49 -12.52
C ASN A 217 1.16 18.98 -12.15
N ASN A 218 2.05 19.47 -11.28
CA ASN A 218 2.17 20.87 -10.93
C ASN A 218 3.56 21.19 -10.34
N GLY A 219 3.85 22.48 -10.12
CA GLY A 219 5.15 22.94 -9.60
C GLY A 219 5.48 22.36 -8.21
N TYR A 220 4.48 22.23 -7.33
CA TYR A 220 4.64 21.61 -6.01
C TYR A 220 5.07 20.14 -6.13
N SER A 221 4.36 19.35 -6.94
CA SER A 221 4.68 17.94 -7.20
C SER A 221 6.09 17.79 -7.78
N LYS A 222 6.47 18.65 -8.73
CA LYS A 222 7.81 18.63 -9.31
C LYS A 222 8.88 18.85 -8.24
N GLN A 223 8.79 19.97 -7.52
CA GLN A 223 9.86 20.42 -6.63
C GLN A 223 9.92 19.63 -5.33
N GLN A 224 8.78 19.31 -4.71
CA GLN A 224 8.72 18.74 -3.36
C GLN A 224 8.62 17.22 -3.34
N GLN A 225 8.29 16.60 -4.48
CA GLN A 225 8.04 15.16 -4.55
C GLN A 225 9.01 14.50 -5.53
N PHE A 226 9.00 14.90 -6.81
CA PHE A 226 9.82 14.24 -7.83
C PHE A 226 11.31 14.60 -7.71
N ASP A 227 11.66 15.89 -7.64
CA ASP A 227 13.06 16.32 -7.62
C ASP A 227 13.75 15.92 -6.30
N GLU A 228 13.08 16.07 -5.15
CA GLU A 228 13.60 15.59 -3.85
C GLU A 228 13.83 14.06 -3.84
N MET A 229 12.90 13.26 -4.38
CA MET A 229 13.08 11.81 -4.45
C MET A 229 14.19 11.38 -5.43
N SER A 230 14.42 12.16 -6.49
CA SER A 230 15.43 11.84 -7.51
C SER A 230 16.87 11.81 -7.00
N VAL A 231 17.11 12.31 -5.78
CA VAL A 231 18.40 12.21 -5.08
C VAL A 231 18.69 10.78 -4.62
N ALA A 232 17.65 9.96 -4.40
CA ALA A 232 17.76 8.62 -3.84
C ALA A 232 17.10 7.51 -4.69
N VAL A 233 16.19 7.86 -5.59
CA VAL A 233 15.43 6.93 -6.43
C VAL A 233 15.63 7.32 -7.90
N PRO A 234 16.00 6.37 -8.79
CA PRO A 234 16.09 6.64 -10.22
C PRO A 234 14.80 7.25 -10.77
N ARG A 235 14.89 8.26 -11.63
CA ARG A 235 13.73 9.05 -12.08
C ARG A 235 12.66 8.21 -12.77
N ASP A 236 13.06 7.20 -13.52
CA ASP A 236 12.20 6.23 -14.20
C ASP A 236 11.48 5.28 -13.22
N CYS A 237 11.96 5.17 -11.98
CA CYS A 237 11.31 4.42 -10.90
C CYS A 237 10.42 5.29 -10.00
N ILE A 238 10.36 6.60 -10.19
CA ILE A 238 9.53 7.49 -9.36
C ILE A 238 8.11 7.54 -9.91
N TRP A 239 7.19 7.01 -9.10
CA TRP A 239 5.76 7.08 -9.37
C TRP A 239 5.05 7.75 -8.19
N LYS A 240 4.12 8.64 -8.50
CA LYS A 240 3.20 9.22 -7.53
C LYS A 240 1.85 8.54 -7.69
N ALA A 241 1.34 7.96 -6.63
CA ALA A 241 0.03 7.32 -6.60
C ALA A 241 -0.92 8.04 -5.62
N ASP A 242 -2.21 7.78 -5.80
CA ASP A 242 -3.21 8.05 -4.77
C ASP A 242 -2.96 7.16 -3.55
N GLN A 243 -3.35 7.64 -2.38
CA GLN A 243 -3.21 6.89 -1.11
C GLN A 243 -4.13 5.67 -1.06
N TRP A 244 -5.32 5.77 -1.68
CA TRP A 244 -6.34 4.72 -1.66
C TRP A 244 -6.09 3.73 -2.78
N VAL A 245 -5.57 2.56 -2.40
CA VAL A 245 -5.20 1.49 -3.32
C VAL A 245 -5.88 0.17 -2.95
N VAL A 246 -5.94 -0.72 -3.92
CA VAL A 246 -6.25 -2.14 -3.73
C VAL A 246 -4.99 -2.92 -3.99
N LEU A 247 -4.49 -3.64 -3.01
CA LEU A 247 -3.34 -4.53 -3.20
C LEU A 247 -3.80 -5.98 -3.26
N THR A 248 -3.14 -6.76 -4.11
CA THR A 248 -3.19 -8.22 -4.02
C THR A 248 -2.24 -8.68 -2.92
N ARG A 249 -2.48 -9.86 -2.36
CA ARG A 249 -1.60 -10.45 -1.35
C ARG A 249 -0.12 -10.48 -1.76
N PRO A 250 0.26 -10.86 -3.00
CA PRO A 250 1.64 -10.78 -3.44
C PRO A 250 2.27 -9.39 -3.34
N HIS A 251 1.55 -8.35 -3.78
CA HIS A 251 2.07 -6.99 -3.70
C HIS A 251 2.13 -6.48 -2.27
N ALA A 252 1.15 -6.81 -1.43
CA ALA A 252 1.17 -6.50 0.00
C ALA A 252 2.42 -7.10 0.69
N ALA A 253 2.72 -8.37 0.44
CA ALA A 253 3.89 -9.04 0.98
C ALA A 253 5.21 -8.47 0.42
N ALA A 254 5.22 -8.10 -0.87
CA ALA A 254 6.39 -7.46 -1.49
C ALA A 254 6.71 -6.11 -0.83
N ILE A 255 5.70 -5.29 -0.54
CA ILE A 255 5.86 -4.00 0.14
C ILE A 255 6.46 -4.19 1.55
N LEU A 256 5.89 -5.10 2.36
CA LEU A 256 6.38 -5.32 3.73
C LEU A 256 7.79 -5.93 3.77
N SER A 257 8.14 -6.74 2.77
CA SER A 257 9.50 -7.30 2.65
C SER A 257 10.50 -6.35 2.01
N PHE A 258 10.06 -5.23 1.43
CA PHE A 258 10.91 -4.32 0.67
C PHE A 258 12.16 -3.84 1.43
N PRO A 259 12.07 -3.36 2.70
CA PRO A 259 13.26 -2.94 3.44
C PRO A 259 14.33 -4.03 3.51
N ARG A 260 13.94 -5.28 3.82
CA ARG A 260 14.86 -6.41 3.87
C ARG A 260 15.50 -6.68 2.51
N ARG A 261 14.73 -6.59 1.42
CA ARG A 261 15.21 -6.82 0.05
C ARG A 261 16.26 -5.82 -0.41
N VAL A 262 16.16 -4.57 0.05
CA VAL A 262 17.15 -3.52 -0.26
C VAL A 262 18.29 -3.42 0.77
N GLY A 263 18.46 -4.46 1.59
CA GLY A 263 19.55 -4.53 2.58
C GLY A 263 19.36 -3.61 3.78
N MET A 264 18.15 -3.13 4.04
CA MET A 264 17.82 -2.35 5.23
C MET A 264 17.39 -3.29 6.36
N ARG A 265 17.93 -3.06 7.56
CA ARG A 265 17.45 -3.77 8.75
C ARG A 265 16.01 -3.39 9.03
N ALA A 266 15.21 -4.34 9.50
CA ALA A 266 13.91 -4.04 10.06
C ALA A 266 14.10 -3.02 11.19
N VAL A 267 13.26 -1.98 11.22
CA VAL A 267 13.22 -1.05 12.35
C VAL A 267 12.45 -1.79 13.45
N GLU A 268 13.16 -2.18 14.50
CA GLU A 268 12.57 -2.69 15.74
C GLU A 268 11.90 -1.55 16.51
#